data_AF-A0A6J1LL61-F1
#
_entry.id   AF-A0A6J1LL61-F1
#
_cell.length_a   1.000
_cell.length_b   1.000
_cell.length_c   1.000
_cell.angle_alpha   90.00
_cell.angle_beta   90.00
_cell.angle_gamma   90.00
#
_symmetry.space_group_name_H-M   'P 1'
#
loop_
_entity.id
_entity.type
_entity.pdbx_description
1 polymer ?
#
loop_
_entity_poly.entity_id
_entity_poly.type
_entity_poly.pdbx_seq_one_letter_code
_entity_poly.pdbx_strand_id
1 'polypeptide(L)'
;MFDLINYMLRFGYYYSLLMGLLNFEIDWRTGRAQITRRASIYAAIVNGISVYWLPRLCGTHVVASLWPQAKHLHEYLYLVMLGGRVLCVCVTLLTRWTHRQQFIHLVNAVQRLTQRKPHVKRLWRRGVISKALSAFLLDVLQSGVLIQQIYENLTVQLILIVLVVHILSVLVNIIIAHYYFSLLNIHAQYSLLNQELRSALAEIRLLEFVQFVFAIKCCALADQLETIAGTQSQLQELLQTLTSSFGLQTVLLTISYYMMGVATIYLAFCELTGAVLLDWNVCNLLLLSCQFVCYFTDIYISVNIMYSLLDAHAEMLRLLSENTIFAPGLDERLAIVFNSFQLQLAWNPLKIPVLGLFNMEKSKSVALASSVVTSSLVLIQNDFKNSYLY
;
A
#
# COMPACT_ATOMS: atom_id res chain seq x y z
N MET A 1 -26.25 -14.40 2.41
CA MET A 1 -25.66 -13.32 1.60
C MET A 1 -24.23 -13.70 1.30
N PHE A 2 -23.82 -13.73 0.03
CA PHE A 2 -22.45 -14.07 -0.36
C PHE A 2 -21.48 -12.99 0.15
N ASP A 3 -20.60 -13.32 1.10
CA ASP A 3 -19.56 -12.40 1.57
C ASP A 3 -18.40 -12.37 0.58
N LEU A 4 -18.58 -11.63 -0.52
CA LEU A 4 -17.57 -11.42 -1.58
C LEU A 4 -16.18 -11.05 -1.00
N ILE A 5 -16.15 -10.24 0.05
CA ILE A 5 -14.92 -9.81 0.72
C ILE A 5 -14.16 -10.99 1.31
N ASN A 6 -14.86 -11.90 2.00
CA ASN A 6 -14.22 -13.06 2.62
C ASN A 6 -13.62 -13.96 1.53
N TYR A 7 -14.26 -14.04 0.37
CA TYR A 7 -13.72 -14.75 -0.79
C TYR A 7 -12.48 -14.05 -1.36
N MET A 8 -12.53 -12.73 -1.55
CA MET A 8 -11.38 -11.94 -2.03
C MET A 8 -10.18 -12.04 -1.10
N LEU A 9 -10.38 -11.95 0.22
CA LEU A 9 -9.31 -12.08 1.21
C LEU A 9 -8.75 -13.50 1.26
N ARG A 10 -9.60 -14.53 1.17
CA ARG A 10 -9.15 -15.92 1.09
C ARG A 10 -8.36 -16.16 -0.19
N PHE A 11 -8.84 -15.65 -1.33
CA PHE A 11 -8.13 -15.76 -2.59
C PHE A 11 -6.76 -15.08 -2.52
N GLY A 12 -6.70 -13.82 -2.06
CA GLY A 12 -5.45 -13.10 -1.86
C GLY A 12 -4.50 -13.81 -0.88
N TYR A 13 -5.03 -14.39 0.19
CA TYR A 13 -4.26 -15.18 1.15
C TYR A 13 -3.65 -16.44 0.51
N TYR A 14 -4.46 -17.28 -0.13
CA TYR A 14 -3.97 -18.51 -0.75
C TYR A 14 -3.03 -18.23 -1.92
N TYR A 15 -3.32 -17.20 -2.71
CA TYR A 15 -2.44 -16.78 -3.78
C TYR A 15 -1.08 -16.30 -3.24
N SER A 16 -1.08 -15.52 -2.16
CA SER A 16 0.15 -15.09 -1.50
C SER A 16 0.93 -16.26 -0.88
N LEU A 17 0.24 -17.27 -0.36
CA LEU A 17 0.87 -18.49 0.14
C LEU A 17 1.52 -19.28 -1.02
N LEU A 18 0.78 -19.47 -2.12
CA LEU A 18 1.24 -20.19 -3.31
C LEU A 18 2.49 -19.54 -3.93
N MET A 19 2.51 -18.21 -3.96
CA MET A 19 3.64 -17.41 -4.46
C MET A 19 4.84 -17.34 -3.49
N GLY A 20 4.77 -17.95 -2.31
CA GLY A 20 5.86 -17.89 -1.31
C GLY A 20 5.99 -16.53 -0.61
N LEU A 21 5.03 -15.61 -0.84
CA LEU A 21 4.99 -14.30 -0.21
C LEU A 21 4.65 -14.36 1.28
N LEU A 22 3.92 -15.40 1.72
CA LEU A 22 3.60 -15.66 3.12
C LEU A 22 4.34 -16.92 3.60
N ASN A 23 5.06 -16.78 4.71
CA ASN A 23 5.84 -17.86 5.33
C ASN A 23 5.14 -18.46 6.57
N PHE A 24 3.86 -18.14 6.77
CA PHE A 24 3.06 -18.52 7.93
C PHE A 24 1.62 -18.84 7.53
N GLU A 25 0.95 -19.64 8.34
CA GLU A 25 -0.46 -20.00 8.15
C GLU A 25 -1.36 -19.21 9.09
N ILE A 26 -2.58 -18.92 8.64
CA ILE A 26 -3.61 -18.31 9.49
C ILE A 26 -4.60 -19.40 9.84
N ASP A 27 -4.69 -19.73 11.12
CA ASP A 27 -5.73 -20.64 11.60
C ASP A 27 -7.08 -19.93 11.50
N TRP A 28 -7.96 -20.42 10.61
CA TRP A 28 -9.27 -19.84 10.37
C TRP A 28 -10.23 -19.99 11.57
N ARG A 29 -10.00 -20.96 12.46
CA ARG A 29 -10.85 -21.15 13.65
C ARG A 29 -10.55 -20.10 14.71
N THR A 30 -9.27 -19.89 15.01
CA THR A 30 -8.85 -18.94 16.05
C THR A 30 -8.58 -17.54 15.51
N GLY A 31 -8.34 -17.43 14.21
CA GLY A 31 -7.84 -16.21 13.59
C GLY A 31 -6.45 -15.84 14.09
N ARG A 32 -5.55 -16.81 14.27
CA ARG A 32 -4.17 -16.53 14.69
C ARG A 32 -3.20 -16.97 13.60
N ALA A 33 -2.27 -16.10 13.26
CA ALA A 33 -1.13 -16.41 12.43
C ALA A 33 -0.10 -17.22 13.23
N GLN A 34 0.29 -18.39 12.70
CA GLN A 34 1.24 -19.31 13.32
C GLN A 34 2.27 -19.79 12.30
N ILE A 35 3.49 -20.03 12.77
CA ILE A 35 4.56 -20.60 11.95
C ILE A 35 4.33 -22.10 11.85
N THR A 36 4.03 -22.59 10.65
CA THR A 36 3.98 -24.03 10.36
C THR A 36 5.23 -24.44 9.59
N ARG A 37 5.77 -25.62 9.93
CA ARG A 37 6.96 -26.16 9.25
C ARG A 37 6.69 -26.37 7.75
N ARG A 38 5.46 -26.76 7.37
CA ARG A 38 5.05 -26.99 5.98
C ARG A 38 5.08 -25.70 5.16
N ALA A 39 4.42 -24.63 5.61
CA ALA A 39 4.43 -23.35 4.90
C ALA A 39 5.84 -22.75 4.83
N SER A 40 6.65 -22.88 5.89
CA SER A 40 8.03 -22.40 5.88
C SER A 40 8.92 -23.13 4.86
N ILE A 41 8.83 -24.47 4.78
CA ILE A 41 9.60 -25.25 3.79
C ILE A 41 9.13 -24.91 2.38
N TYR A 42 7.81 -24.88 2.15
CA TYR A 42 7.25 -24.53 0.85
C TYR A 42 7.71 -23.15 0.39
N ALA A 43 7.56 -22.14 1.25
CA ALA A 43 7.97 -20.77 0.90
C ALA A 43 9.48 -20.65 0.73
N ALA A 44 10.31 -21.38 1.49
CA ALA A 44 11.75 -21.41 1.26
C ALA A 44 12.11 -21.94 -0.13
N ILE A 45 11.45 -23.02 -0.57
CA ILE A 45 11.65 -23.60 -1.90
C ILE A 45 11.20 -22.61 -2.98
N VAL A 46 9.97 -22.09 -2.89
CA VAL A 46 9.43 -21.16 -3.89
C VAL A 46 10.23 -19.87 -3.96
N ASN A 47 10.63 -19.31 -2.82
CA ASN A 47 11.44 -18.08 -2.79
C ASN A 47 12.86 -18.34 -3.30
N GLY A 48 13.47 -19.47 -2.94
CA GLY A 48 14.78 -19.87 -3.48
C GLY A 48 14.76 -20.02 -4.99
N ILE A 49 13.73 -20.67 -5.53
CA ILE A 49 13.50 -20.79 -6.97
C ILE A 49 13.29 -19.39 -7.56
N SER A 50 12.41 -18.57 -6.99
CA SER A 50 12.08 -17.24 -7.55
C SER A 50 13.29 -16.31 -7.57
N VAL A 51 14.04 -16.20 -6.46
CA VAL A 51 15.23 -15.34 -6.36
C VAL A 51 16.36 -15.81 -7.28
N TYR A 52 16.47 -17.11 -7.55
CA TYR A 52 17.48 -17.63 -8.46
C TYR A 52 17.06 -17.52 -9.95
N TRP A 53 15.84 -17.95 -10.27
CA TRP A 53 15.36 -18.06 -11.64
C TRP A 53 14.95 -16.71 -12.22
N LEU A 54 14.34 -15.79 -11.45
CA LEU A 54 13.87 -14.51 -11.99
C LEU A 54 15.03 -13.66 -12.56
N PRO A 55 16.13 -13.40 -11.84
CA PRO A 55 17.24 -12.63 -12.39
C PRO A 55 17.93 -13.37 -13.53
N ARG A 56 18.03 -14.71 -13.45
CA ARG A 56 18.64 -15.50 -14.52
C ARG A 56 17.83 -15.44 -15.80
N LEU A 57 16.52 -15.70 -15.74
CA LEU A 57 15.62 -15.63 -16.90
C LEU A 57 15.59 -14.23 -17.50
N CYS A 58 15.48 -13.19 -16.67
CA CYS A 58 15.53 -11.80 -17.14
C CYS A 58 16.90 -11.46 -17.74
N GLY A 59 18.01 -11.87 -17.12
CA GLY A 59 19.36 -11.55 -17.59
C GLY A 59 19.73 -12.26 -18.89
N THR A 60 19.52 -13.58 -18.98
CA THR A 60 19.98 -14.38 -20.12
C THR A 60 19.07 -14.31 -21.34
N HIS A 61 17.76 -14.09 -21.15
CA HIS A 61 16.82 -14.07 -22.27
C HIS A 61 16.31 -12.68 -22.60
N VAL A 62 16.02 -11.84 -21.60
CA VAL A 62 15.40 -10.54 -21.85
C VAL A 62 16.48 -9.48 -22.08
N VAL A 63 17.42 -9.31 -21.15
CA VAL A 63 18.49 -8.33 -21.27
C VAL A 63 19.42 -8.70 -22.42
N ALA A 64 19.89 -9.95 -22.52
CA ALA A 64 20.78 -10.33 -23.61
C ALA A 64 20.16 -10.23 -25.01
N SER A 65 18.83 -10.38 -25.13
CA SER A 65 18.13 -10.23 -26.43
C SER A 65 17.82 -8.78 -26.75
N LEU A 66 17.32 -8.01 -25.78
CA LEU A 66 16.84 -6.64 -26.01
C LEU A 66 17.96 -5.60 -25.89
N TRP A 67 18.93 -5.77 -24.99
CA TRP A 67 20.00 -4.78 -24.77
C TRP A 67 20.86 -4.50 -26.01
N PRO A 68 21.37 -5.50 -26.75
CA PRO A 68 22.15 -5.21 -27.97
C PRO A 68 21.29 -4.75 -29.15
N GLN A 69 19.97 -4.96 -29.09
CA GLN A 69 19.01 -4.53 -30.12
C GLN A 69 18.37 -3.17 -29.81
N ALA A 70 18.54 -2.66 -28.58
CA ALA A 70 17.98 -1.41 -28.11
C ALA A 70 18.55 -0.21 -28.88
N LYS A 71 17.83 0.19 -29.92
CA LYS A 71 18.13 1.38 -30.72
C LYS A 71 17.38 2.60 -30.20
N HIS A 72 16.25 2.39 -29.54
CA HIS A 72 15.37 3.46 -29.10
C HIS A 72 15.34 3.60 -27.57
N LEU A 73 15.10 4.81 -27.10
CA LEU A 73 15.08 5.15 -25.67
C LEU A 73 14.02 4.37 -24.88
N HIS A 74 12.87 4.07 -25.50
CA HIS A 74 11.80 3.30 -24.86
C HIS A 74 12.22 1.87 -24.46
N GLU A 75 13.11 1.23 -25.24
CA GLU A 75 13.61 -0.11 -24.94
C GLU A 75 14.49 -0.11 -23.68
N TYR A 76 15.35 0.91 -23.53
CA TYR A 76 16.15 1.09 -22.31
C TYR A 76 15.27 1.37 -21.08
N LEU A 77 14.24 2.22 -21.22
CA LEU A 77 13.30 2.48 -20.14
C LEU A 77 12.59 1.19 -19.70
N TYR A 78 12.16 0.36 -20.65
CA TYR A 78 11.56 -0.93 -20.35
C TYR A 78 12.51 -1.87 -19.57
N LEU A 79 13.77 -1.96 -20.00
CA LEU A 79 14.78 -2.79 -19.33
C LEU A 79 15.07 -2.31 -17.90
N VAL A 80 15.19 -1.01 -17.68
CA VAL A 80 15.38 -0.44 -16.34
C VAL A 80 14.17 -0.70 -15.45
N MET A 81 12.95 -0.54 -15.96
CA MET A 81 11.73 -0.86 -15.22
C MET A 81 11.66 -2.34 -14.83
N LEU A 82 11.96 -3.24 -15.77
CA LEU A 82 11.96 -4.67 -15.52
C LEU A 82 13.01 -5.06 -14.47
N GLY A 83 14.24 -4.54 -14.59
CA GLY A 83 15.29 -4.73 -13.60
C GLY A 83 14.89 -4.22 -12.22
N GLY A 84 14.27 -3.04 -12.15
CA GLY A 84 13.73 -2.47 -10.90
C GLY A 84 12.65 -3.34 -10.27
N ARG A 85 11.74 -3.91 -11.06
CA ARG A 85 10.70 -4.84 -10.59
C ARG A 85 11.29 -6.14 -10.05
N VAL A 86 12.26 -6.74 -10.76
CA VAL A 86 12.95 -7.96 -10.29
C VAL A 86 13.66 -7.68 -8.96
N LEU A 87 14.37 -6.56 -8.86
CA LEU A 87 15.04 -6.14 -7.63
C LEU A 87 14.02 -5.95 -6.49
N CYS A 88 12.90 -5.27 -6.76
CA CYS A 88 11.82 -5.07 -5.79
C CYS A 88 11.27 -6.39 -5.24
N VAL A 89 10.98 -7.35 -6.12
CA VAL A 89 10.48 -8.68 -5.72
C VAL A 89 11.54 -9.43 -4.91
N CYS A 90 12.79 -9.48 -5.38
CA CYS A 90 13.86 -10.20 -4.67
C CYS A 90 14.09 -9.63 -3.27
N VAL A 91 14.22 -8.30 -3.16
CA VAL A 91 14.38 -7.63 -1.87
C VAL A 91 13.17 -7.88 -0.97
N THR A 92 11.95 -7.82 -1.52
CA THR A 92 10.73 -8.09 -0.74
C THR A 92 10.74 -9.51 -0.17
N LEU A 93 11.07 -10.52 -0.97
CA LEU A 93 11.13 -11.91 -0.51
C LEU A 93 12.18 -12.08 0.60
N LEU A 94 13.36 -11.48 0.46
CA LEU A 94 14.42 -11.51 1.47
C LEU A 94 13.99 -10.79 2.75
N THR A 95 13.46 -9.56 2.65
CA THR A 95 13.02 -8.77 3.80
C THR A 95 11.87 -9.45 4.55
N ARG A 96 10.95 -10.10 3.85
CA ARG A 96 9.85 -10.87 4.48
C ARG A 96 10.37 -12.10 5.23
N TRP A 97 11.44 -12.72 4.74
CA TRP A 97 12.06 -13.83 5.45
C TRP A 97 12.73 -13.36 6.74
N THR A 98 13.51 -12.28 6.67
CA THR A 98 14.23 -11.74 7.83
C THR A 98 13.29 -11.17 8.90
N HIS A 99 12.22 -10.48 8.51
CA HIS A 99 11.28 -9.84 9.44
C HIS A 99 10.03 -10.68 9.74
N ARG A 100 10.02 -11.99 9.43
CA ARG A 100 8.82 -12.84 9.52
C ARG A 100 8.08 -12.78 10.87
N GLN A 101 8.82 -12.67 11.98
CA GLN A 101 8.23 -12.59 13.32
C GLN A 101 7.44 -11.29 13.53
N GLN A 102 7.94 -10.17 13.01
CA GLN A 102 7.26 -8.88 13.08
C GLN A 102 5.96 -8.91 12.27
N PHE A 103 5.97 -9.53 11.09
CA PHE A 103 4.75 -9.71 10.28
C PHE A 103 3.68 -10.53 11.01
N ILE A 104 4.07 -11.63 11.65
CA ILE A 104 3.13 -12.46 12.43
C ILE A 104 2.57 -11.67 13.61
N HIS A 105 3.42 -10.92 14.32
CA HIS A 105 2.98 -10.05 15.40
C HIS A 105 1.97 -9.01 14.90
N LEU A 106 2.26 -8.33 13.79
CA LEU A 106 1.40 -7.33 13.16
C LEU A 106 0.03 -7.92 12.80
N VAL A 107 0.00 -9.07 12.09
CA VAL A 107 -1.25 -9.74 11.69
C VAL A 107 -2.06 -10.14 12.91
N ASN A 108 -1.42 -10.75 13.92
CA ASN A 108 -2.09 -11.15 15.16
C ASN A 108 -2.63 -9.95 15.95
N ALA A 109 -1.91 -8.83 15.99
CA ALA A 109 -2.36 -7.62 16.66
C ALA A 109 -3.55 -6.98 15.95
N VAL A 110 -3.49 -6.82 14.62
CA VAL A 110 -4.61 -6.31 13.81
C VAL A 110 -5.84 -7.20 13.94
N GLN A 111 -5.64 -8.52 13.94
CA GLN A 111 -6.74 -9.48 14.06
C GLN A 111 -7.38 -9.45 15.46
N ARG A 112 -6.59 -9.35 16.53
CA ARG A 112 -7.09 -9.14 17.89
C ARG A 112 -7.92 -7.86 18.00
N LEU A 113 -7.44 -6.75 17.43
CA LEU A 113 -8.18 -5.47 17.43
C LEU A 113 -9.49 -5.57 16.63
N THR A 114 -9.47 -6.29 15.51
CA THR A 114 -10.65 -6.51 14.67
C THR A 114 -11.68 -7.43 15.33
N GLN A 115 -11.23 -8.44 16.08
CA GLN A 115 -12.10 -9.33 16.85
C GLN A 115 -12.79 -8.59 18.02
N ARG A 116 -12.07 -7.67 18.68
CA ARG A 116 -12.65 -6.83 19.76
C ARG A 116 -13.76 -5.91 19.24
N LYS A 117 -13.60 -5.35 18.03
CA LYS A 117 -14.55 -4.38 17.45
C LYS A 117 -14.94 -4.79 16.02
N PRO A 118 -15.95 -5.65 15.83
CA PRO A 118 -16.34 -6.15 14.50
C PRO A 118 -16.88 -5.05 13.57
N HIS A 119 -17.35 -3.93 14.13
CA HIS A 119 -17.81 -2.75 13.38
C HIS A 119 -16.76 -2.22 12.40
N VAL A 120 -15.47 -2.44 12.69
CA VAL A 120 -14.33 -2.08 11.84
C VAL A 120 -14.44 -2.70 10.44
N LYS A 121 -14.99 -3.92 10.33
CA LYS A 121 -15.20 -4.61 9.03
C LYS A 121 -16.03 -3.81 8.04
N ARG A 122 -17.02 -3.05 8.52
CA ARG A 122 -17.87 -2.24 7.66
C ARG A 122 -17.11 -1.06 7.06
N LEU A 123 -16.19 -0.47 7.83
CA LEU A 123 -15.41 0.70 7.43
C LEU A 123 -14.38 0.37 6.34
N TRP A 124 -13.67 -0.76 6.46
CA TRP A 124 -12.67 -1.13 5.46
C TRP A 124 -13.20 -1.93 4.26
N ARG A 125 -14.44 -2.42 4.29
CA ARG A 125 -15.07 -3.16 3.18
C ARG A 125 -14.92 -2.44 1.82
N ARG A 126 -15.25 -1.15 1.78
CA ARG A 126 -15.21 -0.36 0.54
C ARG A 126 -13.78 -0.19 0.02
N GLY A 127 -12.81 0.02 0.91
CA GLY A 127 -11.40 0.14 0.55
C GLY A 127 -10.84 -1.16 -0.05
N VAL A 128 -11.18 -2.31 0.52
CA VAL A 128 -10.74 -3.61 -0.03
C VAL A 128 -11.33 -3.90 -1.40
N ILE A 129 -12.63 -3.64 -1.58
CA ILE A 129 -13.27 -3.84 -2.90
C ILE A 129 -12.65 -2.90 -3.94
N SER A 130 -12.47 -1.63 -3.59
CA SER A 130 -11.86 -0.63 -4.48
C SER A 130 -10.44 -1.06 -4.91
N LYS A 131 -9.59 -1.45 -3.95
CA LYS A 131 -8.22 -1.87 -4.25
C LYS A 131 -8.15 -3.19 -5.01
N ALA A 132 -9.02 -4.15 -4.70
CA ALA A 132 -9.06 -5.42 -5.43
C ALA A 132 -9.51 -5.20 -6.88
N LEU A 133 -10.51 -4.35 -7.10
CA LEU A 133 -10.98 -4.00 -8.44
C LEU A 133 -9.92 -3.22 -9.23
N SER A 134 -9.26 -2.23 -8.62
CA SER A 134 -8.21 -1.45 -9.30
C SER A 134 -7.02 -2.32 -9.69
N ALA A 135 -6.55 -3.18 -8.79
CA ALA A 135 -5.44 -4.10 -9.07
C ALA A 135 -5.81 -5.11 -10.16
N PHE A 136 -7.01 -5.70 -10.09
CA PHE A 136 -7.47 -6.64 -11.10
C PHE A 136 -7.61 -5.99 -12.49
N LEU A 137 -8.22 -4.81 -12.57
CA LEU A 137 -8.34 -4.07 -13.83
C LEU A 137 -6.97 -3.73 -14.40
N LEU A 138 -6.04 -3.26 -13.56
CA LEU A 138 -4.68 -2.95 -14.00
C LEU A 138 -3.95 -4.19 -14.55
N ASP A 139 -4.04 -5.34 -13.87
CA ASP A 139 -3.39 -6.57 -14.32
C ASP A 139 -4.02 -7.11 -15.62
N VAL A 140 -5.35 -7.05 -15.75
CA VAL A 140 -6.06 -7.46 -16.98
C VAL A 140 -5.68 -6.56 -18.16
N LEU A 141 -5.69 -5.24 -17.97
CA LEU A 141 -5.34 -4.27 -19.02
C LEU A 141 -3.88 -4.41 -19.43
N GLN A 142 -2.96 -4.53 -18.46
CA GLN A 142 -1.54 -4.75 -18.75
C GLN A 142 -1.32 -6.07 -19.51
N SER A 143 -2.04 -7.13 -19.15
CA SER A 143 -1.99 -8.40 -19.88
C SER A 143 -2.53 -8.27 -21.30
N GLY A 144 -3.62 -7.52 -21.48
CA GLY A 144 -4.20 -7.22 -22.78
C GLY A 144 -3.19 -6.51 -23.70
N VAL A 145 -2.54 -5.45 -23.19
CA VAL A 145 -1.52 -4.71 -23.96
C VAL A 145 -0.33 -5.60 -24.31
N LEU A 146 0.17 -6.41 -23.38
CA LEU A 146 1.28 -7.33 -23.65
C LEU A 146 0.93 -8.40 -24.68
N ILE A 147 -0.25 -9.02 -24.57
CA ILE A 147 -0.71 -10.04 -25.54
C ILE A 147 -0.85 -9.41 -26.92
N GLN A 148 -1.41 -8.20 -26.99
CA GLN A 148 -1.61 -7.49 -28.24
C GLN A 148 -0.28 -7.18 -28.96
N GLN A 149 0.73 -6.70 -28.23
CA GLN A 149 2.05 -6.40 -28.81
C GLN A 149 2.74 -7.64 -29.41
N ILE A 150 2.32 -8.83 -29.02
CA ILE A 150 3.04 -10.08 -29.28
C ILE A 150 2.24 -11.03 -30.18
N TYR A 151 0.96 -10.74 -30.38
CA TYR A 151 0.03 -11.58 -31.13
C TYR A 151 0.52 -11.94 -32.54
N GLU A 152 1.20 -11.00 -33.22
CA GLU A 152 1.71 -11.22 -34.58
C GLU A 152 3.00 -12.07 -34.64
N ASN A 153 3.77 -12.11 -33.54
CA ASN A 153 5.07 -12.79 -33.45
C ASN A 153 5.10 -13.81 -32.30
N LEU A 154 4.06 -14.65 -32.21
CA LEU A 154 3.91 -15.64 -31.15
C LEU A 154 5.00 -16.73 -31.23
N THR A 155 6.07 -16.54 -30.47
CA THR A 155 7.06 -17.58 -30.20
C THR A 155 6.91 -18.08 -28.75
N VAL A 156 7.19 -19.36 -28.52
CA VAL A 156 7.12 -19.97 -27.17
C VAL A 156 8.01 -19.22 -26.17
N GLN A 157 9.17 -18.75 -26.63
CA GLN A 157 10.09 -17.96 -25.81
C GLN A 157 9.48 -16.61 -25.40
N LEU A 158 8.82 -15.92 -26.32
CA LEU A 158 8.21 -14.62 -26.04
C LEU A 158 7.00 -14.76 -25.09
N ILE A 159 6.19 -15.82 -25.26
CA ILE A 159 5.10 -16.16 -24.32
C ILE A 159 5.64 -16.40 -22.91
N LEU A 160 6.76 -17.13 -22.77
CA LEU A 160 7.40 -17.36 -21.48
C LEU A 160 7.87 -16.04 -20.84
N ILE A 161 8.49 -15.15 -21.61
CA ILE A 161 8.94 -13.83 -21.14
C ILE A 161 7.75 -13.01 -20.63
N VAL A 162 6.67 -12.93 -21.40
CA VAL A 162 5.44 -12.21 -21.01
C VAL A 162 4.87 -12.76 -19.73
N LEU A 163 4.79 -14.09 -19.61
CA LEU A 163 4.29 -14.75 -18.41
C LEU A 163 5.14 -14.39 -17.18
N VAL A 164 6.46 -14.38 -17.30
CA VAL A 164 7.36 -13.97 -16.21
C VAL A 164 7.14 -12.51 -15.83
N VAL A 165 7.04 -11.60 -16.80
CA VAL A 165 6.78 -10.17 -16.55
C VAL A 165 5.41 -9.97 -15.89
N HIS A 166 4.40 -10.72 -16.33
CA HIS A 166 3.06 -10.70 -15.75
C HIS A 166 3.08 -11.20 -14.29
N ILE A 167 3.72 -12.34 -14.02
CA ILE A 167 3.87 -12.87 -12.66
C ILE A 167 4.57 -11.86 -11.75
N LEU A 168 5.66 -11.23 -12.21
CA LEU A 168 6.36 -10.18 -11.47
C LEU A 168 5.43 -8.99 -11.14
N SER A 169 4.61 -8.57 -12.10
CA SER A 169 3.63 -7.50 -11.92
C SER A 169 2.60 -7.85 -10.85
N VAL A 170 2.01 -9.05 -10.95
CA VAL A 170 1.03 -9.54 -9.98
C VAL A 170 1.63 -9.66 -8.57
N LEU A 171 2.87 -10.16 -8.47
CA LEU A 171 3.59 -10.23 -7.18
C LEU A 171 3.76 -8.84 -6.55
N VAL A 172 4.21 -7.85 -7.32
CA VAL A 172 4.34 -6.46 -6.87
C VAL A 172 2.98 -5.92 -6.40
N ASN A 173 1.93 -6.11 -7.19
CA ASN A 173 0.57 -5.65 -6.84
C ASN A 173 0.05 -6.28 -5.54
N ILE A 174 0.34 -7.56 -5.29
CA ILE A 174 -0.01 -8.22 -4.03
C ILE A 174 0.78 -7.67 -2.85
N ILE A 175 2.08 -7.39 -3.03
CA ILE A 175 2.90 -6.76 -2.00
C ILE A 175 2.29 -5.41 -1.60
N ILE A 176 1.92 -4.59 -2.59
CA ILE A 176 1.24 -3.31 -2.39
C ILE A 176 -0.11 -3.51 -1.69
N ALA A 177 -0.88 -4.51 -2.12
CA ALA A 177 -2.19 -4.82 -1.52
C ALA A 177 -2.06 -5.23 -0.04
N HIS A 178 -1.02 -5.97 0.35
CA HIS A 178 -0.75 -6.31 1.75
C HIS A 178 -0.45 -5.08 2.61
N TYR A 179 0.39 -4.18 2.10
CA TYR A 179 0.71 -2.94 2.77
C TYR A 179 -0.54 -2.05 2.90
N TYR A 180 -1.27 -1.87 1.80
CA TYR A 180 -2.53 -1.14 1.75
C TYR A 180 -3.56 -1.69 2.73
N PHE A 181 -3.76 -3.02 2.76
CA PHE A 181 -4.72 -3.66 3.65
C PHE A 181 -4.35 -3.44 5.12
N SER A 182 -3.07 -3.51 5.45
CA SER A 182 -2.59 -3.26 6.82
C SER A 182 -2.86 -1.82 7.25
N LEU A 183 -2.53 -0.83 6.39
CA LEU A 183 -2.84 0.58 6.63
C LEU A 183 -4.35 0.84 6.74
N LEU A 184 -5.14 0.21 5.87
CA LEU A 184 -6.59 0.36 5.88
C LEU A 184 -7.22 -0.15 7.18
N ASN A 185 -6.72 -1.25 7.74
CA ASN A 185 -7.16 -1.73 9.04
C ASN A 185 -6.78 -0.75 10.16
N ILE A 186 -5.55 -0.23 10.17
CA ILE A 186 -5.11 0.76 11.16
C ILE A 186 -5.97 2.03 11.07
N HIS A 187 -6.21 2.55 9.86
CA HIS A 187 -7.07 3.70 9.60
C HIS A 187 -8.51 3.46 10.10
N ALA A 188 -9.09 2.29 9.82
CA ALA A 188 -10.43 1.98 10.28
C ALA A 188 -10.53 1.92 11.81
N GLN A 189 -9.48 1.47 12.49
CA GLN A 189 -9.40 1.52 13.96
C GLN A 189 -9.29 2.97 14.45
N TYR A 190 -8.40 3.79 13.88
CA TYR A 190 -8.30 5.22 14.23
C TYR A 190 -9.63 5.97 14.06
N SER A 191 -10.33 5.73 12.95
CA SER A 191 -11.65 6.33 12.70
C SER A 191 -12.67 5.94 13.78
N LEU A 192 -12.61 4.69 14.25
CA LEU A 192 -13.47 4.23 15.35
C LEU A 192 -13.06 4.87 16.70
N LEU A 193 -11.76 5.00 16.98
CA LEU A 193 -11.27 5.71 18.17
C LEU A 193 -11.74 7.17 18.18
N ASN A 194 -11.74 7.85 17.03
CA ASN A 194 -12.24 9.23 16.92
C ASN A 194 -13.74 9.32 17.23
N GLN A 195 -14.52 8.33 16.83
CA GLN A 195 -15.96 8.26 17.17
C GLN A 195 -16.17 8.05 18.67
N GLU A 196 -15.41 7.15 19.27
CA GLU A 196 -15.47 6.90 20.72
C GLU A 196 -15.02 8.13 21.51
N LEU A 197 -13.93 8.78 21.09
CA LEU A 197 -13.46 10.01 21.71
C LEU A 197 -14.50 11.14 21.60
N ARG A 198 -15.14 11.30 20.44
CA ARG A 198 -16.27 12.25 20.29
C ARG A 198 -17.39 11.97 21.27
N SER A 199 -17.78 10.70 21.41
CA SER A 199 -18.85 10.33 22.34
C SER A 199 -18.46 10.62 23.79
N ALA A 200 -17.23 10.32 24.18
CA ALA A 200 -16.71 10.60 25.51
C ALA A 200 -16.69 12.12 25.77
N LEU A 201 -16.15 12.91 24.84
CA LEU A 201 -16.11 14.37 24.94
C LEU A 201 -17.52 15.00 25.02
N ALA A 202 -18.48 14.48 24.26
CA ALA A 202 -19.86 14.94 24.34
C ALA A 202 -20.48 14.64 25.72
N GLU A 203 -20.19 13.48 26.30
CA GLU A 203 -20.65 13.14 27.65
C GLU A 203 -19.98 14.01 28.73
N ILE A 204 -18.69 14.33 28.60
CA ILE A 204 -18.00 15.28 29.50
C ILE A 204 -18.73 16.62 29.49
N ARG A 205 -19.05 17.16 28.30
CA ARG A 205 -19.75 18.44 28.17
C ARG A 205 -21.15 18.40 28.79
N LEU A 206 -21.86 17.27 28.71
CA LEU A 206 -23.16 17.13 29.36
C LEU A 206 -23.04 17.12 30.89
N LEU A 207 -21.97 16.54 31.43
CA LEU A 207 -21.68 16.49 32.86
C LEU A 207 -21.37 17.88 33.44
N GLU A 208 -20.80 18.80 32.65
CA GLU A 208 -20.57 20.19 33.09
C GLU A 208 -21.86 20.91 33.53
N PHE A 209 -23.03 20.48 33.03
CA PHE A 209 -24.32 21.07 33.39
C PHE A 209 -25.04 20.36 34.56
N VAL A 210 -24.58 19.20 35.03
CA VAL A 210 -25.31 18.37 36.01
C VAL A 210 -24.46 18.05 37.25
N GLN A 211 -24.82 18.62 38.40
CA GLN A 211 -23.99 18.60 39.63
C GLN A 211 -24.09 17.32 40.50
N PHE A 212 -25.17 16.53 40.43
CA PHE A 212 -25.50 15.56 41.49
C PHE A 212 -25.01 14.10 41.29
N VAL A 213 -24.59 13.68 40.09
CA VAL A 213 -24.12 12.30 39.79
C VAL A 213 -22.73 12.32 39.16
N PHE A 214 -21.87 13.16 39.71
CA PHE A 214 -20.68 13.64 39.02
C PHE A 214 -19.48 12.67 39.12
N ALA A 215 -19.12 12.25 40.34
CA ALA A 215 -17.87 11.52 40.57
C ALA A 215 -17.82 10.14 39.88
N ILE A 216 -18.88 9.32 40.00
CA ILE A 216 -18.88 7.95 39.42
C ILE A 216 -18.81 8.01 37.88
N LYS A 217 -19.53 8.95 37.26
CA LYS A 217 -19.50 9.12 35.80
C LYS A 217 -18.17 9.67 35.32
N CYS A 218 -17.57 10.63 36.03
CA CYS A 218 -16.23 11.13 35.71
C CYS A 218 -15.17 10.02 35.78
N CYS A 219 -15.22 9.14 36.78
CA CYS A 219 -14.35 7.97 36.86
C CYS A 219 -14.51 7.03 35.66
N ALA A 220 -15.76 6.68 35.30
CA ALA A 220 -16.02 5.81 34.14
C ALA A 220 -15.52 6.43 32.83
N LEU A 221 -15.63 7.75 32.69
CA LEU A 221 -15.21 8.50 31.52
C LEU A 221 -13.69 8.64 31.45
N ALA A 222 -13.03 8.78 32.60
CA ALA A 222 -11.58 8.72 32.72
C ALA A 222 -11.06 7.33 32.30
N ASP A 223 -11.68 6.25 32.78
CA ASP A 223 -11.33 4.87 32.40
C ASP A 223 -11.52 4.65 30.88
N GLN A 224 -12.58 5.24 30.29
CA GLN A 224 -12.82 5.19 28.86
C GLN A 224 -11.73 5.94 28.07
N LEU A 225 -11.36 7.15 28.49
CA LEU A 225 -10.28 7.93 27.87
C LEU A 225 -8.93 7.22 27.97
N GLU A 226 -8.62 6.63 29.13
CA GLU A 226 -7.41 5.84 29.32
C GLU A 226 -7.37 4.63 28.38
N THR A 227 -8.52 3.97 28.18
CA THR A 227 -8.66 2.87 27.21
C THR A 227 -8.45 3.34 25.76
N ILE A 228 -8.97 4.52 25.41
CA ILE A 228 -8.76 5.14 24.09
C ILE A 228 -7.29 5.47 23.87
N ALA A 229 -6.64 6.10 24.86
CA ALA A 229 -5.22 6.44 24.82
C ALA A 229 -4.34 5.19 24.69
N GLY A 230 -4.62 4.15 25.48
CA GLY A 230 -3.91 2.86 25.38
C GLY A 230 -4.08 2.19 24.01
N THR A 231 -5.28 2.25 23.42
CA THR A 231 -5.52 1.71 22.07
C THR A 231 -4.82 2.55 21.00
N GLN A 232 -4.79 3.87 21.15
CA GLN A 232 -4.08 4.78 20.24
C GLN A 232 -2.57 4.49 20.24
N SER A 233 -1.97 4.31 21.42
CA SER A 233 -0.55 3.99 21.58
C SER A 233 -0.22 2.65 20.89
N GLN A 234 -1.06 1.63 21.09
CA GLN A 234 -0.93 0.34 20.40
C GLN A 234 -1.02 0.48 18.88
N LEU A 235 -1.94 1.30 18.36
CA LEU A 235 -2.06 1.52 16.91
C LEU A 235 -0.83 2.23 16.33
N GLN A 236 -0.24 3.16 17.09
CA GLN A 236 0.97 3.86 16.68
C GLN A 236 2.19 2.93 16.65
N GLU A 237 2.34 2.07 17.65
CA GLU A 237 3.37 1.02 17.67
C GLU A 237 3.21 0.05 16.48
N LEU A 238 1.96 -0.33 16.16
CA LEU A 238 1.67 -1.17 14.99
C LEU A 238 1.99 -0.47 13.68
N LEU A 239 1.69 0.84 13.56
CA LEU A 239 2.05 1.61 12.38
C LEU A 239 3.58 1.77 12.24
N GLN A 240 4.29 1.97 13.33
CA GLN A 240 5.75 2.05 13.32
C GLN A 240 6.38 0.70 12.92
N THR A 241 5.86 -0.40 13.46
CA THR A 241 6.27 -1.76 13.08
C THR A 241 5.99 -1.99 11.59
N LEU A 242 4.79 -1.64 11.12
CA LEU A 242 4.41 -1.76 9.72
C LEU A 242 5.34 -0.95 8.80
N THR A 243 5.57 0.32 9.10
CA THR A 243 6.40 1.20 8.25
C THR A 243 7.87 0.82 8.29
N SER A 244 8.38 0.30 9.41
CA SER A 244 9.73 -0.26 9.50
C SER A 244 9.87 -1.55 8.68
N SER A 245 8.98 -2.53 8.85
CA SER A 245 9.05 -3.81 8.14
C SER A 245 8.87 -3.66 6.62
N PHE A 246 8.07 -2.68 6.18
CA PHE A 246 7.86 -2.38 4.76
C PHE A 246 8.72 -1.22 4.24
N GLY A 247 9.63 -0.64 5.03
CA GLY A 247 10.33 0.60 4.67
C GLY A 247 11.11 0.48 3.37
N LEU A 248 11.97 -0.55 3.26
CA LEU A 248 12.77 -0.80 2.06
C LEU A 248 11.91 -1.15 0.85
N GLN A 249 10.85 -1.95 1.06
CA GLN A 249 9.89 -2.30 0.01
C GLN A 249 9.18 -1.05 -0.50
N THR A 250 8.75 -0.16 0.39
CA THR A 250 8.06 1.09 0.05
C THR A 250 8.97 2.02 -0.76
N VAL A 251 10.27 2.10 -0.46
CA VAL A 251 11.24 2.86 -1.26
C VAL A 251 11.32 2.28 -2.68
N LEU A 252 11.52 0.96 -2.80
CA LEU A 252 11.63 0.30 -4.11
C LEU A 252 10.34 0.41 -4.92
N LEU A 253 9.18 0.30 -4.28
CA LEU A 253 7.87 0.51 -4.90
C LEU A 253 7.70 1.96 -5.36
N THR A 254 8.13 2.94 -4.57
CA THR A 254 8.08 4.36 -4.94
C THR A 254 8.94 4.63 -6.17
N ILE A 255 10.16 4.10 -6.21
CA ILE A 255 11.05 4.17 -7.39
C ILE A 255 10.40 3.47 -8.58
N SER A 256 9.84 2.28 -8.39
CA SER A 256 9.19 1.53 -9.48
C SER A 256 7.98 2.28 -10.04
N TYR A 257 7.16 2.91 -9.19
CA TYR A 257 6.02 3.73 -9.65
C TYR A 257 6.46 5.01 -10.32
N TYR A 258 7.53 5.63 -9.84
CA TYR A 258 8.13 6.79 -10.50
C TYR A 258 8.56 6.43 -11.92
N MET A 259 9.39 5.39 -12.06
CA MET A 259 9.90 4.94 -13.36
C MET A 259 8.76 4.49 -14.29
N MET A 260 7.78 3.76 -13.77
CA MET A 260 6.61 3.32 -14.54
C MET A 260 5.73 4.51 -14.95
N GLY A 261 5.54 5.50 -14.09
CA GLY A 261 4.81 6.72 -14.44
C GLY A 261 5.50 7.47 -15.58
N VAL A 262 6.82 7.64 -15.48
CA VAL A 262 7.62 8.29 -16.52
C VAL A 262 7.54 7.54 -17.85
N ALA A 263 7.73 6.22 -17.81
CA ALA A 263 7.65 5.38 -19.00
C ALA A 263 6.26 5.37 -19.61
N THR A 264 5.20 5.32 -18.80
CA THR A 264 3.82 5.29 -19.32
C THR A 264 3.47 6.61 -20.01
N ILE A 265 3.84 7.77 -19.45
CA ILE A 265 3.61 9.07 -20.10
C ILE A 265 4.44 9.19 -21.39
N TYR A 266 5.72 8.79 -21.34
CA TYR A 266 6.60 8.82 -22.51
C TYR A 266 6.07 7.91 -23.63
N LEU A 267 5.71 6.65 -23.31
CA LEU A 267 5.14 5.72 -24.27
C LEU A 267 3.81 6.24 -24.82
N ALA A 268 2.89 6.72 -23.98
CA ALA A 268 1.63 7.29 -24.44
C ALA A 268 1.86 8.46 -25.42
N PHE A 269 2.90 9.26 -25.21
CA PHE A 269 3.27 10.32 -26.14
C PHE A 269 3.84 9.78 -27.46
N CYS A 270 4.77 8.82 -27.41
CA CYS A 270 5.35 8.20 -28.60
C CYS A 270 4.29 7.49 -29.46
N GLU A 271 3.29 6.87 -28.82
CA GLU A 271 2.11 6.35 -29.48
C GLU A 271 1.34 7.48 -30.17
N LEU A 272 0.98 8.56 -29.44
CA LEU A 272 0.21 9.68 -30.00
C LEU A 272 0.88 10.38 -31.20
N THR A 273 2.21 10.44 -31.23
CA THR A 273 2.96 11.07 -32.34
C THR A 273 3.20 10.13 -33.52
N GLY A 274 2.89 8.84 -33.39
CA GLY A 274 3.16 7.83 -34.42
C GLY A 274 4.64 7.54 -34.62
N ALA A 275 5.49 7.93 -33.67
CA ALA A 275 6.92 7.65 -33.69
C ALA A 275 7.22 6.16 -33.49
N VAL A 276 6.29 5.43 -32.85
CA VAL A 276 6.31 3.97 -32.78
C VAL A 276 5.34 3.44 -33.85
N LEU A 277 5.83 2.58 -34.74
CA LEU A 277 5.01 1.85 -35.72
C LEU A 277 4.14 0.78 -35.03
N LEU A 278 3.30 1.16 -34.07
CA LEU A 278 2.16 0.31 -33.72
C LEU A 278 1.08 0.56 -34.77
N ASP A 279 0.67 -0.49 -35.48
CA ASP A 279 -0.45 -0.41 -36.41
C ASP A 279 -1.68 0.13 -35.66
N TRP A 280 -2.13 1.30 -36.11
CA TRP A 280 -3.11 2.14 -35.44
C TRP A 280 -4.51 1.52 -35.52
N ASN A 281 -4.82 0.62 -34.59
CA ASN A 281 -6.19 0.26 -34.31
C ASN A 281 -6.72 1.12 -33.15
N VAL A 282 -7.90 1.73 -33.33
CA VAL A 282 -8.61 2.52 -32.30
C VAL A 282 -8.73 1.73 -30.98
N CYS A 283 -8.83 0.41 -31.08
CA CYS A 283 -8.84 -0.48 -29.92
C CYS A 283 -7.58 -0.36 -29.04
N ASN A 284 -6.40 -0.19 -29.64
CA ASN A 284 -5.11 -0.15 -28.92
C ASN A 284 -5.01 1.15 -28.14
N LEU A 285 -5.39 2.26 -28.78
CA LEU A 285 -5.42 3.58 -28.14
C LEU A 285 -6.39 3.60 -26.95
N LEU A 286 -7.57 3.01 -27.11
CA LEU A 286 -8.54 2.87 -26.01
C LEU A 286 -7.99 2.00 -24.87
N LEU A 287 -7.33 0.89 -25.21
CA LEU A 287 -6.75 -0.03 -24.22
C LEU A 287 -5.63 0.65 -23.42
N LEU A 288 -4.68 1.31 -24.09
CA LEU A 288 -3.59 2.09 -23.47
C LEU A 288 -4.13 3.23 -22.61
N SER A 289 -5.12 3.98 -23.10
CA SER A 289 -5.75 5.07 -22.35
C SER A 289 -6.45 4.55 -21.09
N CYS A 290 -7.14 3.42 -21.19
CA CYS A 290 -7.77 2.76 -20.06
C CYS A 290 -6.73 2.27 -19.04
N GLN A 291 -5.64 1.66 -19.51
CA GLN A 291 -4.53 1.22 -18.68
C GLN A 291 -3.90 2.41 -17.92
N PHE A 292 -3.67 3.53 -18.60
CA PHE A 292 -3.15 4.76 -18.01
C PHE A 292 -4.04 5.24 -16.86
N VAL A 293 -5.34 5.38 -17.10
CA VAL A 293 -6.30 5.82 -16.07
C VAL A 293 -6.33 4.84 -14.89
N CYS A 294 -6.36 3.54 -15.15
CA CYS A 294 -6.37 2.52 -14.10
C CYS A 294 -5.08 2.54 -13.27
N TYR A 295 -3.93 2.75 -13.90
CA TYR A 295 -2.63 2.85 -13.23
C TYR A 295 -2.59 4.02 -12.24
N PHE A 296 -2.94 5.24 -12.68
CA PHE A 296 -2.98 6.40 -11.81
C PHE A 296 -4.05 6.29 -10.72
N THR A 297 -5.19 5.67 -11.04
CA THR A 297 -6.24 5.39 -10.05
C THR A 297 -5.74 4.44 -8.97
N ASP A 298 -5.00 3.40 -9.33
CA ASP A 298 -4.44 2.45 -8.37
C ASP A 298 -3.42 3.10 -7.43
N ILE A 299 -2.53 3.94 -7.97
CA ILE A 299 -1.59 4.76 -7.18
C ILE A 299 -2.34 5.70 -6.26
N TYR A 300 -3.35 6.41 -6.78
CA TYR A 300 -4.15 7.34 -6.01
C TYR A 300 -4.83 6.65 -4.82
N ILE A 301 -5.47 5.49 -5.04
CA ILE A 301 -6.08 4.69 -3.96
C ILE A 301 -5.02 4.33 -2.90
N SER A 302 -3.85 3.87 -3.33
CA SER A 302 -2.76 3.46 -2.44
C SER A 302 -2.16 4.61 -1.62
N VAL A 303 -2.02 5.80 -2.20
CA VAL A 303 -1.49 6.97 -1.48
C VAL A 303 -2.57 7.61 -0.60
N ASN A 304 -3.83 7.65 -1.07
CA ASN A 304 -4.93 8.28 -0.35
C ASN A 304 -5.23 7.60 1.00
N ILE A 305 -5.01 6.29 1.14
CA ILE A 305 -5.18 5.63 2.45
C ILE A 305 -4.14 6.10 3.47
N MET A 306 -2.92 6.42 3.05
CA MET A 306 -1.89 6.97 3.94
C MET A 306 -2.30 8.35 4.43
N TYR A 307 -2.85 9.18 3.54
CA TYR A 307 -3.39 10.49 3.92
C TYR A 307 -4.62 10.40 4.79
N SER A 308 -5.54 9.49 4.49
CA SER A 308 -6.73 9.27 5.32
C SER A 308 -6.34 8.86 6.75
N LEU A 309 -5.27 8.06 6.89
CA LEU A 309 -4.72 7.71 8.20
C LEU A 309 -4.13 8.92 8.95
N LEU A 310 -3.33 9.75 8.26
CA LEU A 310 -2.79 10.97 8.86
C LEU A 310 -3.89 11.97 9.24
N ASP A 311 -4.90 12.12 8.38
CA ASP A 311 -6.04 13.01 8.61
C ASP A 311 -6.90 12.49 9.79
N ALA A 312 -7.09 11.17 9.93
CA ALA A 312 -7.76 10.58 11.08
C ALA A 312 -6.99 10.83 12.39
N HIS A 313 -5.66 10.75 12.38
CA HIS A 313 -4.88 11.11 13.56
C HIS A 313 -4.95 12.62 13.87
N ALA A 314 -4.88 13.47 12.85
CA ALA A 314 -5.02 14.92 13.02
C ALA A 314 -6.40 15.30 13.57
N GLU A 315 -7.45 14.58 13.17
CA GLU A 315 -8.79 14.74 13.72
C GLU A 315 -8.84 14.42 15.22
N MET A 316 -8.14 13.39 15.69
CA MET A 316 -8.01 13.06 17.11
C MET A 316 -7.36 14.22 17.90
N LEU A 317 -6.23 14.74 17.38
CA LEU A 317 -5.55 15.90 17.96
C LEU A 317 -6.48 17.11 18.04
N ARG A 318 -7.22 17.39 16.96
CA ARG A 318 -8.17 18.49 16.91
C ARG A 318 -9.25 18.33 17.98
N LEU A 319 -9.87 17.16 18.08
CA LEU A 319 -10.91 16.85 19.06
C LEU A 319 -10.43 17.06 20.50
N LEU A 320 -9.19 16.69 20.81
CA LEU A 320 -8.61 16.95 22.13
C LEU A 320 -8.31 18.44 22.34
N SER A 321 -7.75 19.12 21.35
CA SER A 321 -7.38 20.54 21.47
C SER A 321 -8.60 21.46 21.69
N GLU A 322 -9.75 21.12 21.08
CA GLU A 322 -11.01 21.87 21.21
C GLU A 322 -11.67 21.72 22.60
N ASN A 323 -11.19 20.80 23.44
CA ASN A 323 -11.80 20.49 24.75
C ASN A 323 -10.81 20.67 25.92
N THR A 324 -9.91 21.64 25.81
CA THR A 324 -8.83 21.89 26.80
C THR A 324 -9.28 22.58 28.09
N ILE A 325 -10.43 23.25 28.09
CA ILE A 325 -10.92 24.02 29.24
C ILE A 325 -12.13 23.30 29.83
N PHE A 326 -11.89 22.44 30.81
CA PHE A 326 -12.97 21.86 31.61
C PHE A 326 -13.47 22.87 32.64
N ALA A 327 -14.78 22.86 32.90
CA ALA A 327 -15.36 23.70 33.94
C ALA A 327 -14.71 23.44 35.33
N PRO A 328 -14.48 24.49 36.14
CA PRO A 328 -13.95 24.33 37.50
C PRO A 328 -14.95 23.53 38.34
N GLY A 329 -14.56 22.31 38.73
CA GLY A 329 -15.43 21.34 39.40
C GLY A 329 -15.35 19.94 38.81
N LEU A 330 -14.75 19.76 37.62
CA LEU A 330 -14.45 18.43 37.06
C LEU A 330 -13.50 17.61 37.95
N ASP A 331 -13.73 16.30 38.00
CA ASP A 331 -12.90 15.36 38.78
C ASP A 331 -11.44 15.47 38.33
N GLU A 332 -10.54 15.60 39.30
CA GLU A 332 -9.10 15.78 39.08
C GLU A 332 -8.52 14.62 38.27
N ARG A 333 -9.02 13.40 38.49
CA ARG A 333 -8.58 12.21 37.76
C ARG A 333 -8.85 12.32 36.25
N LEU A 334 -10.03 12.81 35.87
CA LEU A 334 -10.42 12.98 34.47
C LEU A 334 -9.53 14.03 33.78
N ALA A 335 -9.25 15.14 34.46
CA ALA A 335 -8.34 16.18 33.96
C ALA A 335 -6.91 15.64 33.78
N ILE A 336 -6.40 14.85 34.73
CA ILE A 336 -5.06 14.22 34.64
C ILE A 336 -4.98 13.28 33.44
N VAL A 337 -5.96 12.38 33.26
CA VAL A 337 -5.97 11.43 32.14
C VAL A 337 -6.02 12.17 30.80
N PHE A 338 -6.84 13.21 30.71
CA PHE A 338 -6.95 14.03 29.51
C PHE A 338 -5.64 14.75 29.16
N ASN A 339 -5.02 15.41 30.14
CA ASN A 339 -3.74 16.09 29.97
C ASN A 339 -2.62 15.10 29.61
N SER A 340 -2.60 13.93 30.24
CA SER A 340 -1.64 12.86 29.91
C SER A 340 -1.81 12.41 28.46
N PHE A 341 -3.05 12.21 28.01
CA PHE A 341 -3.32 11.80 26.64
C PHE A 341 -2.90 12.86 25.62
N GLN A 342 -3.19 14.13 25.87
CA GLN A 342 -2.71 15.23 25.04
C GLN A 342 -1.18 15.30 24.98
N LEU A 343 -0.51 15.15 26.13
CA LEU A 343 0.94 15.20 26.21
C LEU A 343 1.59 14.03 25.47
N GLN A 344 1.05 12.81 25.59
CA GLN A 344 1.51 11.63 24.83
C GLN A 344 1.43 11.86 23.32
N LEU A 345 0.33 12.43 22.84
CA LEU A 345 0.14 12.74 21.42
C LEU A 345 1.03 13.88 20.93
N ALA A 346 1.25 14.90 21.76
CA ALA A 346 2.15 16.01 21.43
C ALA A 346 3.61 15.56 21.37
N TRP A 347 4.02 14.65 22.26
CA TRP A 347 5.38 14.10 22.29
C TRP A 347 5.69 13.20 21.10
N ASN A 348 4.69 12.45 20.61
CA ASN A 348 4.87 11.47 19.55
C ASN A 348 3.93 11.76 18.36
N PRO A 349 4.17 12.82 17.57
CA PRO A 349 3.35 13.12 16.40
C PRO A 349 3.41 11.96 15.40
N LEU A 350 2.24 11.53 14.91
CA LEU A 350 2.18 10.46 13.92
C LEU A 350 2.87 10.89 12.63
N LYS A 351 3.99 10.25 12.34
CA LYS A 351 4.71 10.38 11.06
C LYS A 351 4.75 9.02 10.41
N ILE A 352 4.63 9.01 9.08
CA ILE A 352 4.84 7.80 8.27
C ILE A 352 6.18 7.97 7.55
N PRO A 353 7.31 7.65 8.22
CA PRO A 353 8.62 7.74 7.60
C PRO A 353 8.80 6.58 6.62
N VAL A 354 9.33 6.89 5.44
CA VAL A 354 9.75 5.89 4.46
C VAL A 354 11.24 5.67 4.63
N LEU A 355 11.59 4.64 5.40
CA LEU A 355 12.98 4.27 5.75
C LEU A 355 13.81 5.43 6.34
N GLY A 356 13.18 6.42 6.97
CA GLY A 356 13.83 7.63 7.46
C GLY A 356 14.32 8.61 6.38
N LEU A 357 14.15 8.29 5.09
CA LEU A 357 14.56 9.15 3.98
C LEU A 357 13.65 10.37 3.85
N PHE A 358 12.33 10.14 3.97
CA PHE A 358 11.33 11.21 3.93
C PHE A 358 10.05 10.78 4.63
N ASN A 359 9.27 11.75 5.10
CA ASN A 359 7.91 11.54 5.56
C ASN A 359 6.93 11.66 4.37
N MET A 360 5.95 10.78 4.33
CA MET A 360 4.89 10.84 3.31
C MET A 360 3.91 11.97 3.64
N GLU A 361 4.16 13.13 3.04
CA GLU A 361 3.31 14.33 3.14
C GLU A 361 2.58 14.58 1.80
N LYS A 362 1.46 15.31 1.85
CA LYS A 362 0.68 15.70 0.65
C LYS A 362 1.53 16.49 -0.34
N SER A 363 2.31 17.46 0.16
CA SER A 363 3.26 18.28 -0.62
C SER A 363 4.28 17.43 -1.38
N LYS A 364 4.87 16.41 -0.73
CA LYS A 364 5.90 15.56 -1.34
C LYS A 364 5.36 14.65 -2.43
N SER A 365 4.12 14.16 -2.33
CA SER A 365 3.54 13.37 -3.43
C SER A 365 3.14 14.23 -4.62
N VAL A 366 2.70 15.48 -4.39
CA VAL A 366 2.51 16.45 -5.48
C VAL A 366 3.85 16.75 -6.16
N ALA A 367 4.92 16.93 -5.39
CA ALA A 367 6.26 17.11 -5.94
C ALA A 367 6.73 15.88 -6.74
N LEU A 368 6.48 14.66 -6.25
CA LEU A 368 6.78 13.42 -6.97
C LEU A 368 6.00 13.34 -8.29
N ALA A 369 4.69 13.63 -8.27
CA ALA A 369 3.85 13.65 -9.46
C ALA A 369 4.33 14.70 -10.48
N SER A 370 4.67 15.91 -10.02
CA SER A 370 5.26 16.94 -10.87
C SER A 370 6.60 16.49 -11.46
N SER A 371 7.45 15.82 -10.69
CA SER A 371 8.73 15.29 -11.17
C SER A 371 8.53 14.22 -12.25
N VAL A 372 7.53 13.35 -12.10
CA VAL A 372 7.19 12.34 -13.12
C VAL A 372 6.83 13.02 -14.43
N VAL A 373 5.98 14.05 -14.40
CA VAL A 373 5.60 14.81 -15.61
C VAL A 373 6.82 15.50 -16.22
N THR A 374 7.61 16.22 -15.42
CA THR A 374 8.81 16.93 -15.90
C THR A 374 9.83 15.99 -16.51
N SER A 375 10.15 14.87 -15.86
CA SER A 375 11.09 13.89 -16.42
C SER A 375 10.57 13.24 -17.69
N SER A 376 9.27 13.01 -17.80
CA SER A 376 8.66 12.52 -19.04
C SER A 376 8.84 13.52 -20.18
N LEU A 377 8.57 14.81 -19.93
CA LEU A 377 8.76 15.88 -20.92
C LEU A 377 10.22 16.01 -21.37
N VAL A 378 11.17 15.89 -20.44
CA VAL A 378 12.61 15.92 -20.78
C VAL A 378 12.99 14.76 -21.70
N LEU A 379 12.47 13.55 -21.45
CA LEU A 379 12.72 12.40 -22.33
C LEU A 379 12.13 12.62 -23.73
N ILE A 380 10.90 13.14 -23.79
CA ILE A 380 10.25 13.51 -25.06
C ILE A 380 11.09 14.53 -25.84
N GLN A 381 11.53 15.60 -25.18
CA GLN A 381 12.35 16.64 -25.81
C GLN A 381 13.69 16.10 -26.32
N ASN A 382 14.31 15.21 -25.54
CA ASN A 382 15.57 14.56 -25.93
C ASN A 382 15.38 13.68 -27.17
N ASP A 383 14.26 12.95 -27.25
CA ASP A 383 13.93 12.10 -28.38
C ASP A 383 13.68 12.92 -29.65
N PHE A 384 12.93 14.02 -29.56
CA PHE A 384 12.77 14.95 -30.67
C PHE A 384 14.11 15.50 -31.16
N LYS A 385 14.97 15.96 -30.24
CA LYS A 385 16.28 16.51 -30.62
C LYS A 385 17.13 15.51 -31.39
N ASN A 386 17.13 14.25 -30.97
CA ASN A 386 17.91 13.21 -31.63
C ASN A 386 17.26 12.73 -32.94
N SER A 387 15.94 12.82 -33.06
CA SER A 387 15.22 12.47 -34.29
C SER A 387 15.47 13.44 -35.46
N TYR A 388 15.85 14.70 -35.19
CA TYR A 388 16.24 15.68 -36.22
C TYR A 388 17.72 15.59 -36.65
N LEU A 389 18.51 14.74 -36.00
CA LEU A 389 19.95 14.56 -36.29
C LEU A 389 20.24 13.34 -37.20
N TYR A 390 19.23 12.54 -37.49
CA TYR A 390 19.23 11.47 -38.49
C TYR A 390 18.26 11.83 -39.61
#